data_AF-A0A5E4XXU0-F1
#
_entry.id   AF-A0A5E4XXU0-F1
#
_cell.length_a   1.000
_cell.length_b   1.000
_cell.length_c   1.000
_cell.angle_alpha   90.00
_cell.angle_beta   90.00
_cell.angle_gamma   90.00
#
_symmetry.space_group_name_H-M   'P 1'
#
loop_
_entity.id
_entity.type
_entity.pdbx_description
1 polymer ?
#
loop_
_entity_poly.entity_id
_entity_poly.type
_entity_poly.pdbx_seq_one_letter_code
_entity_poly.pdbx_strand_id
1 'polypeptide(L)'
;MANKYQMALYGAGALVALWVIKWLGLASDTVAGALIGMGGVYLTTRSNAQEKAADREAEERRVDKDRVMQLKRDILLPTMDGCTTVSQCIGLMLDGTTEKAKLNEDYSNALSHMTKVLLIADVATVAAMMNYLQKIREVWVLVSAERFALDQLRAQNVQLETAFTRENETQQELFASQRARISGDRPDVAAIDRMTQLIAAHEQSKRGLVERSNQIRIAYSEREIQAFKAVLDAGDTVDMEVELLRCLRKEIGLDFDLAETRARMAAGRERMVATFTARVEEATAGIAAARQTSAG
;
A
#
# COMPACT_ATOMS: atom_id res chain seq x y z
N MET A 1 -36.44 -21.02 35.29
CA MET A 1 -37.57 -21.50 36.13
C MET A 1 -37.30 -22.82 36.88
N ALA A 2 -36.16 -23.50 36.71
CA ALA A 2 -35.87 -24.78 37.38
C ALA A 2 -35.61 -24.71 38.90
N ASN A 3 -35.25 -23.55 39.44
CA ASN A 3 -34.73 -23.41 40.81
C ASN A 3 -35.82 -23.49 41.91
N LYS A 4 -37.06 -23.05 41.63
CA LYS A 4 -38.16 -23.07 42.62
C LYS A 4 -38.68 -24.48 42.89
N TYR A 5 -38.73 -25.33 41.86
CA TYR A 5 -39.20 -26.71 41.99
C TYR A 5 -38.19 -27.61 42.69
N GLN A 6 -36.89 -27.39 42.49
CA GLN A 6 -35.85 -28.11 43.21
C GLN A 6 -35.87 -27.81 44.71
N MET A 7 -35.98 -26.54 45.12
CA MET A 7 -36.11 -26.20 46.55
C MET A 7 -37.36 -26.81 47.20
N ALA A 8 -38.49 -26.83 46.50
CA ALA A 8 -39.71 -27.47 47.01
C ALA A 8 -39.54 -29.00 47.17
N LEU A 9 -38.84 -29.65 46.24
CA LEU A 9 -38.57 -31.09 46.30
C LEU A 9 -37.58 -31.44 47.42
N TYR A 10 -36.53 -30.64 47.62
CA TYR A 10 -35.58 -30.81 48.73
C TYR A 10 -36.25 -30.54 50.08
N GLY A 11 -37.12 -29.54 50.17
CA GLY A 11 -37.90 -29.24 51.37
C GLY A 11 -38.89 -30.35 51.73
N ALA A 12 -39.62 -30.89 50.74
CA ALA A 12 -40.52 -32.03 50.95
C ALA A 12 -39.74 -33.30 51.35
N GLY A 13 -38.60 -33.58 50.70
CA GLY A 13 -37.73 -34.71 51.04
C GLY A 13 -37.16 -34.62 52.47
N ALA A 14 -36.76 -33.42 52.91
CA ALA A 14 -36.27 -33.19 54.27
C ALA A 14 -37.37 -33.40 55.33
N LEU A 15 -38.61 -32.97 55.04
CA LEU A 15 -39.76 -33.18 55.94
C LEU A 15 -40.13 -34.66 56.06
N VAL A 16 -40.09 -35.41 54.96
CA VAL A 16 -40.32 -36.88 54.98
C VAL A 16 -39.21 -37.59 55.75
N ALA A 17 -37.95 -37.19 55.57
CA ALA A 17 -36.83 -37.75 56.33
C ALA A 17 -36.95 -37.48 57.84
N LEU A 18 -37.31 -36.26 58.24
CA LEU A 18 -37.56 -35.91 59.65
C LEU A 18 -38.75 -36.68 60.24
N TRP A 19 -39.80 -36.92 59.45
CA TRP A 19 -40.95 -37.72 59.87
C TRP A 19 -40.58 -39.20 60.09
N VAL A 20 -39.82 -39.80 59.17
CA VAL A 20 -39.32 -41.18 59.29
C VAL A 20 -38.37 -41.34 60.49
N ILE A 21 -37.50 -40.36 60.73
CA ILE A 21 -36.58 -40.32 61.87
C ILE A 21 -37.33 -40.28 63.21
N LYS A 22 -38.37 -39.45 63.31
CA LYS A 22 -39.24 -39.37 64.50
C LYS A 22 -40.01 -40.68 64.72
N TRP A 23 -40.42 -41.35 63.65
CA TRP A 23 -41.18 -42.59 63.71
C TRP A 23 -40.31 -43.80 64.08
N LEU A 24 -39.04 -43.85 63.66
CA LEU A 24 -38.10 -44.95 63.92
C LEU A 24 -37.35 -44.85 65.26
N GLY A 25 -37.53 -43.79 66.04
CA GLY A 25 -36.87 -43.63 67.35
C GLY A 25 -35.33 -43.59 67.27
N LEU A 26 -34.79 -43.11 66.14
CA LEU A 26 -33.35 -43.02 65.92
C LEU A 26 -32.72 -42.01 66.88
N ALA A 27 -31.58 -42.40 67.46
CA ALA A 27 -30.79 -41.56 68.37
C ALA A 27 -30.50 -40.18 67.74
N SER A 28 -30.51 -39.12 68.54
CA SER A 28 -30.27 -37.73 68.11
C SER A 28 -29.02 -37.56 67.25
N ASP A 29 -28.00 -38.39 67.50
CA ASP A 29 -26.69 -38.32 66.86
C ASP A 29 -26.76 -38.73 65.38
N THR A 30 -27.63 -39.67 65.01
CA THR A 30 -27.83 -40.10 63.61
C THR A 30 -28.53 -39.02 62.79
N VAL A 31 -29.42 -38.25 63.42
CA VAL A 31 -30.14 -37.12 62.81
C VAL A 31 -29.20 -35.94 62.60
N ALA A 32 -28.37 -35.64 63.59
CA ALA A 32 -27.34 -34.62 63.50
C ALA A 32 -26.34 -34.95 62.36
N GLY A 33 -25.89 -36.21 62.27
CA GLY A 33 -25.01 -36.67 61.19
C GLY A 33 -25.63 -36.51 59.79
N ALA A 34 -26.91 -36.84 59.63
CA ALA A 34 -27.62 -36.69 58.34
C ALA A 34 -27.81 -35.23 57.93
N LEU A 35 -28.12 -34.33 58.89
CA LEU A 35 -28.24 -32.89 58.63
C LEU A 35 -26.89 -32.25 58.29
N ILE A 36 -25.82 -32.65 58.96
CA ILE A 36 -24.45 -32.21 58.64
C ILE A 36 -24.05 -32.72 57.25
N GLY A 37 -24.36 -33.98 56.92
CA GLY A 37 -24.10 -34.56 55.60
C GLY A 37 -24.86 -33.83 54.48
N MET A 38 -26.16 -33.59 54.65
CA MET A 38 -26.97 -32.82 53.69
C MET A 38 -26.50 -31.36 53.55
N GLY A 39 -26.13 -30.72 54.67
CA GLY A 39 -25.53 -29.39 54.67
C GLY A 39 -24.19 -29.34 53.94
N GLY A 40 -23.33 -30.34 54.14
CA GLY A 40 -22.06 -30.50 53.42
C GLY A 40 -22.26 -30.67 51.92
N VAL A 41 -23.20 -31.52 51.50
CA VAL A 41 -23.53 -31.71 50.07
C VAL A 41 -24.12 -30.43 49.46
N TYR A 42 -24.98 -29.72 50.18
CA TYR A 42 -25.56 -28.44 49.72
C TYR A 42 -24.49 -27.34 49.55
N LEU A 43 -23.59 -27.20 50.53
CA LEU A 43 -22.49 -26.23 50.44
C LEU A 43 -21.52 -26.60 49.31
N THR A 44 -21.20 -27.89 49.14
CA THR A 44 -20.32 -28.37 48.06
C THR A 44 -20.94 -28.16 46.69
N THR A 45 -22.24 -28.45 46.52
CA THR A 45 -22.94 -28.21 45.25
C THR A 45 -23.07 -26.73 44.93
N ARG A 46 -23.29 -25.87 45.94
CA ARG A 46 -23.30 -24.42 45.76
C ARG A 46 -21.92 -23.86 45.40
N SER A 47 -20.86 -24.33 46.06
CA SER A 47 -19.47 -23.96 45.74
C SER A 47 -19.11 -24.37 44.32
N ASN A 48 -19.39 -25.63 43.93
CA ASN A 48 -19.14 -26.12 42.57
C ASN A 48 -19.95 -25.37 41.51
N ALA A 49 -21.15 -24.91 41.83
CA ALA A 49 -21.95 -24.09 40.92
C ALA A 49 -21.37 -22.68 40.73
N GLN A 50 -20.83 -22.08 41.79
CA GLN A 50 -20.15 -20.79 41.73
C GLN A 50 -18.84 -20.87 40.96
N GLU A 51 -18.04 -21.91 41.21
CA GLU A 51 -16.79 -22.17 40.50
C GLU A 51 -17.04 -22.39 39.00
N LYS A 52 -18.03 -23.23 38.63
CA LYS A 52 -18.43 -23.41 37.23
C LYS A 52 -18.95 -22.14 36.56
N ALA A 53 -19.59 -21.24 37.31
CA ALA A 53 -20.03 -19.96 36.76
C ALA A 53 -18.83 -19.03 36.50
N ALA A 54 -17.88 -18.98 37.45
CA ALA A 54 -16.63 -18.23 37.28
C ALA A 54 -15.78 -18.77 36.12
N ASP A 55 -15.70 -20.09 35.95
CA ASP A 55 -15.00 -20.73 34.83
C ASP A 55 -15.64 -20.39 33.49
N ARG A 56 -16.98 -20.38 33.41
CA ARG A 56 -17.71 -19.97 32.20
C ARG A 56 -17.46 -18.50 31.86
N GLU A 57 -17.53 -17.61 32.84
CA GLU A 57 -17.22 -16.19 32.61
C GLU A 57 -15.77 -15.99 32.17
N ALA A 58 -14.83 -16.75 32.75
CA ALA A 58 -13.42 -16.72 32.33
C ALA A 58 -13.25 -17.22 30.89
N GLU A 59 -13.96 -18.27 30.51
CA GLU A 59 -13.95 -18.83 29.15
C GLU A 59 -14.57 -17.85 28.13
N GLU A 60 -15.72 -17.25 28.45
CA GLU A 60 -16.35 -16.22 27.61
C GLU A 60 -15.41 -15.04 27.37
N ARG A 61 -14.74 -14.55 28.43
CA ARG A 61 -13.74 -13.47 28.31
C ARG A 61 -12.53 -13.89 27.49
N ARG A 62 -12.13 -15.16 27.50
CA ARG A 62 -11.04 -15.68 26.66
C ARG A 62 -11.45 -15.74 25.20
N VAL A 63 -12.62 -16.30 24.91
CA VAL A 63 -13.18 -16.37 23.56
C VAL A 63 -13.35 -14.98 22.94
N ASP A 64 -13.84 -14.01 23.70
CA ASP A 64 -14.01 -12.64 23.19
C ASP A 64 -12.65 -11.96 22.94
N LYS A 65 -11.66 -12.17 23.80
CA LYS A 65 -10.28 -11.69 23.56
C LYS A 65 -9.68 -12.31 22.30
N ASP A 66 -9.86 -13.62 22.10
CA ASP A 66 -9.35 -14.32 20.94
C ASP A 66 -10.01 -13.82 19.64
N ARG A 67 -11.32 -13.57 19.66
CA ARG A 67 -12.06 -12.95 18.54
C ARG A 67 -11.53 -11.55 18.21
N VAL A 68 -11.29 -10.71 19.22
CA VAL A 68 -10.73 -9.37 19.02
C VAL A 68 -9.32 -9.46 18.46
N MET A 69 -8.47 -10.35 18.97
CA MET A 69 -7.11 -10.54 18.45
C MET A 69 -7.12 -11.08 17.02
N GLN A 70 -8.06 -11.95 16.67
CA GLN A 70 -8.25 -12.42 15.31
C GLN A 70 -8.63 -11.26 14.38
N LEU A 71 -9.62 -10.46 14.75
CA LEU A 71 -10.00 -9.25 13.99
C LEU A 71 -8.84 -8.28 13.82
N LYS A 72 -8.06 -8.05 14.90
CA LYS A 72 -6.85 -7.22 14.85
C LYS A 72 -5.83 -7.80 13.85
N ARG A 73 -5.57 -9.11 13.85
CA ARG A 73 -4.65 -9.73 12.87
C ARG A 73 -5.14 -9.61 11.44
N ASP A 74 -6.43 -9.83 11.19
CA ASP A 74 -7.05 -9.77 9.85
C ASP A 74 -6.96 -8.37 9.23
N ILE A 75 -6.86 -7.32 10.06
CA ILE A 75 -6.72 -5.93 9.61
C ILE A 75 -5.25 -5.49 9.60
N LEU A 76 -4.48 -5.81 10.64
CA LEU A 76 -3.13 -5.29 10.82
C LEU A 76 -2.11 -5.96 9.90
N LEU A 77 -2.24 -7.25 9.60
CA LEU A 77 -1.31 -7.94 8.70
C LEU A 77 -1.38 -7.40 7.26
N PRO A 78 -2.55 -7.30 6.60
CA PRO A 78 -2.64 -6.67 5.28
C PRO A 78 -2.22 -5.20 5.30
N THR A 79 -2.31 -4.54 6.45
CA THR A 79 -1.85 -3.15 6.59
C THR A 79 -0.33 -3.04 6.57
N MET A 80 0.39 -3.96 7.21
CA MET A 80 1.86 -3.99 7.14
C MET A 80 2.33 -4.16 5.69
N ASP A 81 1.68 -5.05 4.94
CA ASP A 81 1.93 -5.21 3.51
C ASP A 81 1.57 -3.92 2.75
N GLY A 82 0.41 -3.33 3.06
CA GLY A 82 -0.03 -2.05 2.49
C GLY A 82 0.97 -0.91 2.67
N CYS A 83 1.65 -0.83 3.81
CA CYS A 83 2.69 0.17 4.05
C CYS A 83 3.84 0.03 3.03
N THR A 84 4.25 -1.20 2.77
CA THR A 84 5.30 -1.52 1.78
C THR A 84 4.81 -1.26 0.36
N THR A 85 3.58 -1.68 0.03
CA THR A 85 2.97 -1.47 -1.28
C THR A 85 2.89 0.00 -1.64
N VAL A 86 2.53 0.87 -0.70
CA VAL A 86 2.48 2.31 -0.97
C VAL A 86 3.87 2.88 -1.27
N SER A 87 4.88 2.53 -0.47
CA SER A 87 6.27 2.94 -0.73
C SER A 87 6.76 2.46 -2.10
N GLN A 88 6.39 1.24 -2.48
CA GLN A 88 6.70 0.68 -3.80
C GLN A 88 5.97 1.43 -4.92
N CYS A 89 4.68 1.75 -4.76
CA CYS A 89 3.92 2.51 -5.74
C CYS A 89 4.57 3.87 -5.99
N ILE A 90 4.99 4.59 -4.94
CA ILE A 90 5.72 5.85 -5.05
C ILE A 90 7.02 5.66 -5.85
N GLY A 91 7.79 4.60 -5.59
CA GLY A 91 9.01 4.31 -6.35
C GLY A 91 8.75 4.04 -7.83
N LEU A 92 7.66 3.33 -8.14
CA LEU A 92 7.26 3.00 -9.52
C LEU A 92 6.60 4.17 -10.26
N MET A 93 6.16 5.22 -9.57
CA MET A 93 5.53 6.38 -10.23
C MET A 93 6.47 7.09 -11.20
N LEU A 94 7.78 7.02 -11.01
CA LEU A 94 8.75 7.59 -11.96
C LEU A 94 9.08 6.65 -13.13
N ASP A 95 8.77 5.36 -13.01
CA ASP A 95 8.99 4.39 -14.08
C ASP A 95 7.92 4.50 -15.17
N GLY A 96 8.33 4.98 -16.34
CA GLY A 96 7.45 5.18 -17.49
C GLY A 96 6.83 3.94 -18.10
N THR A 97 7.34 2.76 -17.78
CA THR A 97 6.82 1.50 -18.31
C THR A 97 5.62 0.99 -17.52
N THR A 98 5.47 1.45 -16.28
CA THR A 98 4.39 1.01 -15.41
C THR A 98 3.08 1.74 -15.75
N GLU A 99 1.99 0.97 -15.83
CA GLU A 99 0.64 1.48 -16.10
C GLU A 99 0.09 2.29 -14.92
N LYS A 100 -0.30 3.54 -15.19
CA LYS A 100 -0.82 4.47 -14.17
C LYS A 100 -2.10 3.97 -13.49
N ALA A 101 -2.99 3.32 -14.25
CA ALA A 101 -4.25 2.81 -13.71
C ALA A 101 -3.99 1.76 -12.61
N LYS A 102 -3.09 0.82 -12.89
CA LYS A 102 -2.66 -0.21 -11.93
C LYS A 102 -2.02 0.40 -10.68
N LEU A 103 -1.11 1.37 -10.83
CA LEU A 103 -0.50 2.05 -9.68
C LEU A 103 -1.52 2.74 -8.78
N ASN A 104 -2.52 3.41 -9.37
CA ASN A 104 -3.58 4.05 -8.59
C ASN A 104 -4.46 3.04 -7.86
N GLU A 105 -4.76 1.90 -8.49
CA GLU A 105 -5.54 0.82 -7.89
C GLU A 105 -4.79 0.22 -6.70
N ASP A 106 -3.54 -0.19 -6.89
CA ASP A 106 -2.69 -0.78 -5.85
C ASP A 106 -2.51 0.19 -4.66
N TYR A 107 -2.23 1.47 -4.94
CA TYR A 107 -2.12 2.51 -3.93
C TYR A 107 -3.43 2.73 -3.16
N SER A 108 -4.56 2.79 -3.85
CA SER A 108 -5.88 2.98 -3.22
C SER A 108 -6.29 1.79 -2.35
N ASN A 109 -6.02 0.57 -2.82
CA ASN A 109 -6.27 -0.66 -2.07
C ASN A 109 -5.42 -0.69 -0.79
N ALA A 110 -4.13 -0.36 -0.90
CA ALA A 110 -3.24 -0.29 0.26
C ALA A 110 -3.67 0.77 1.27
N LEU A 111 -4.06 1.97 0.81
CA LEU A 111 -4.61 3.02 1.67
C LEU A 111 -5.91 2.58 2.38
N SER A 112 -6.75 1.79 1.71
CA SER A 112 -7.97 1.24 2.31
C SER A 112 -7.65 0.32 3.48
N HIS A 113 -6.65 -0.56 3.35
CA HIS A 113 -6.17 -1.40 4.45
C HIS A 113 -5.64 -0.54 5.61
N MET A 114 -4.76 0.41 5.31
CA MET A 114 -4.19 1.31 6.32
C MET A 114 -5.25 2.12 7.07
N THR A 115 -6.31 2.56 6.38
CA THR A 115 -7.40 3.34 6.99
C THR A 115 -8.23 2.51 7.95
N LYS A 116 -8.37 1.18 7.74
CA LYS A 116 -9.09 0.30 8.67
C LYS A 116 -8.43 0.20 10.05
N VAL A 117 -7.10 0.40 10.14
CA VAL A 117 -6.38 0.44 11.41
C VAL A 117 -6.91 1.55 12.32
N LEU A 118 -7.34 2.67 11.74
CA LEU A 118 -7.88 3.81 12.50
C LEU A 118 -9.16 3.47 13.28
N LEU A 119 -9.83 2.35 12.94
CA LEU A 119 -11.09 1.92 13.58
C LEU A 119 -10.88 0.95 14.74
N ILE A 120 -9.77 0.21 14.77
CA ILE A 120 -9.58 -0.95 15.65
C ILE A 120 -8.33 -0.88 16.53
N ALA A 121 -7.39 -0.01 16.21
CA ALA A 121 -6.09 0.06 16.88
C ALA A 121 -6.10 1.01 18.07
N ASP A 122 -5.11 0.85 18.95
CA ASP A 122 -4.91 1.70 20.10
C ASP A 122 -4.43 3.11 19.66
N VAL A 123 -4.65 4.10 20.52
CA VAL A 123 -4.40 5.53 20.24
C VAL A 123 -2.97 5.79 19.73
N ALA A 124 -1.96 5.11 20.27
CA ALA A 124 -0.57 5.26 19.83
C ALA A 124 -0.36 4.76 18.39
N THR A 125 -0.97 3.63 18.03
CA THR A 125 -0.92 3.06 16.69
C THR A 125 -1.67 3.93 15.69
N VAL A 126 -2.83 4.46 16.08
CA VAL A 126 -3.60 5.41 15.26
C VAL A 126 -2.79 6.68 14.98
N ALA A 127 -2.14 7.25 16.00
CA ALA A 127 -1.30 8.44 15.82
C ALA A 127 -0.11 8.18 14.88
N ALA A 128 0.60 7.06 15.05
CA ALA A 128 1.69 6.66 14.15
C ALA A 128 1.18 6.46 12.70
N MET A 129 0.03 5.81 12.54
CA MET A 129 -0.58 5.58 11.23
C MET A 129 -0.98 6.89 10.55
N MET A 130 -1.59 7.83 11.27
CA MET A 130 -1.99 9.12 10.71
C MET A 130 -0.77 9.94 10.25
N ASN A 131 0.30 9.98 11.05
CA ASN A 131 1.53 10.68 10.68
C ASN A 131 2.14 10.10 9.40
N TYR A 132 2.26 8.76 9.33
CA TYR A 132 2.77 8.08 8.15
C TYR A 132 1.89 8.30 6.93
N LEU A 133 0.56 8.13 7.06
CA LEU A 133 -0.41 8.35 5.98
C LEU A 133 -0.37 9.77 5.44
N GLN A 134 -0.29 10.78 6.31
CA GLN A 134 -0.21 12.17 5.90
C GLN A 134 1.04 12.41 5.08
N LYS A 135 2.19 11.90 5.56
CA LYS A 135 3.47 12.09 4.88
C LYS A 135 3.51 11.39 3.53
N ILE A 136 3.05 10.15 3.48
CA ILE A 136 2.98 9.36 2.25
C ILE A 136 2.04 9.98 1.22
N ARG A 137 0.89 10.54 1.64
CA ARG A 137 -0.03 11.25 0.74
C ARG A 137 0.59 12.51 0.15
N GLU A 138 1.35 13.25 0.96
CA GLU A 138 2.11 14.41 0.50
C GLU A 138 3.10 14.00 -0.60
N VAL A 139 3.92 12.96 -0.34
CA VAL A 139 4.88 12.42 -1.31
C VAL A 139 4.16 11.95 -2.58
N TRP A 140 3.05 11.21 -2.44
CA TRP A 140 2.27 10.71 -3.57
C TRP A 140 1.77 11.83 -4.48
N VAL A 141 1.22 12.91 -3.91
CA VAL A 141 0.72 14.05 -4.69
C VAL A 141 1.85 14.74 -5.44
N LEU A 142 2.99 14.96 -4.78
CA LEU A 142 4.17 15.57 -5.40
C LEU A 142 4.67 14.73 -6.59
N VAL A 143 4.89 13.44 -6.38
CA VAL A 143 5.41 12.54 -7.42
C VAL A 143 4.38 12.33 -8.54
N SER A 144 3.09 12.34 -8.23
CA SER A 144 2.02 12.25 -9.23
C SER A 144 1.99 13.45 -10.18
N ALA A 145 2.28 14.64 -9.69
CA ALA A 145 2.37 15.84 -10.52
C ALA A 145 3.54 15.75 -11.50
N GLU A 146 4.69 15.28 -11.03
CA GLU A 146 5.88 15.09 -11.86
C GLU A 146 5.69 13.99 -12.91
N ARG A 147 5.08 12.87 -12.52
CA ARG A 147 4.72 11.81 -13.48
C ARG A 147 3.79 12.32 -14.57
N PHE A 148 2.79 13.13 -14.23
CA PHE A 148 1.90 13.72 -15.22
C PHE A 148 2.66 14.59 -16.24
N ALA A 149 3.61 15.41 -15.79
CA ALA A 149 4.44 16.21 -16.68
C ALA A 149 5.32 15.34 -17.61
N LEU A 150 5.92 14.28 -17.07
CA LEU A 150 6.72 13.32 -17.86
C LEU A 150 5.88 12.60 -18.91
N ASP A 151 4.66 12.19 -18.57
CA ASP A 151 3.76 11.51 -19.51
C ASP A 151 3.33 12.43 -20.66
N GLN A 152 3.14 13.73 -20.41
CA GLN A 152 2.88 14.70 -21.48
C GLN A 152 4.05 14.80 -22.46
N LEU A 153 5.29 14.84 -21.95
CA LEU A 153 6.48 14.90 -22.79
C LEU A 153 6.66 13.61 -23.60
N ARG A 154 6.37 12.44 -23.01
CA ARG A 154 6.37 11.16 -23.74
C ARG A 154 5.33 11.15 -24.86
N ALA A 155 4.11 11.61 -24.59
CA ALA A 155 3.07 11.70 -25.61
C ALA A 155 3.48 12.62 -26.77
N GLN A 156 4.13 13.75 -26.47
CA GLN A 156 4.69 14.64 -27.50
C GLN A 156 5.81 13.95 -28.29
N ASN A 157 6.66 13.16 -27.65
CA ASN A 157 7.72 12.41 -28.34
C ASN A 157 7.12 11.37 -29.31
N VAL A 158 6.10 10.62 -28.88
CA VAL A 158 5.39 9.65 -29.75
C VAL A 158 4.74 10.34 -30.96
N GLN A 159 4.13 11.51 -30.76
CA GLN A 159 3.58 12.31 -31.86
C GLN A 159 4.68 12.75 -32.83
N LEU A 160 5.85 13.13 -32.32
CA LEU A 160 7.00 13.56 -33.12
C LEU A 160 7.60 12.39 -33.91
N GLU A 161 7.74 11.22 -33.30
CA GLU A 161 8.19 9.99 -33.97
C GLU A 161 7.23 9.58 -35.11
N THR A 162 5.92 9.72 -34.88
CA THR A 162 4.89 9.49 -35.90
C THR A 162 5.01 10.48 -37.05
N ALA A 163 5.20 11.77 -36.75
CA ALA A 163 5.40 12.81 -37.75
C ALA A 163 6.69 12.57 -38.56
N PHE A 164 7.78 12.17 -37.90
CA PHE A 164 9.05 11.85 -38.55
C PHE A 164 8.92 10.66 -39.50
N THR A 165 8.21 9.62 -39.09
CA THR A 165 7.92 8.44 -39.93
C THR A 165 7.15 8.84 -41.17
N ARG A 166 6.06 9.60 -41.02
CA ARG A 166 5.24 10.10 -42.13
C ARG A 166 6.03 10.99 -43.09
N GLU A 167 6.89 11.85 -42.57
CA GLU A 167 7.74 12.72 -43.37
C GLU A 167 8.79 11.92 -44.15
N ASN A 168 9.28 10.83 -43.57
CA ASN A 168 10.22 9.93 -44.22
C ASN A 168 9.56 9.15 -45.37
N GLU A 169 8.35 8.64 -45.16
CA GLU A 169 7.54 8.00 -46.21
C GLU A 169 7.26 8.96 -47.37
N THR A 170 6.77 10.17 -47.05
CA THR A 170 6.47 11.21 -48.06
C THR A 170 7.71 11.57 -48.88
N GLN A 171 8.88 11.71 -48.24
CA GLN A 171 10.11 12.03 -48.95
C GLN A 171 10.54 10.87 -49.88
N GLN A 172 10.39 9.62 -49.45
CA GLN A 172 10.68 8.45 -50.29
C GLN A 172 9.76 8.40 -51.53
N GLU A 173 8.48 8.69 -51.37
CA GLU A 173 7.52 8.79 -52.48
C GLU A 173 7.90 9.90 -53.47
N LEU A 174 8.29 11.07 -52.96
CA LEU A 174 8.74 12.19 -53.79
C LEU A 174 10.00 11.84 -54.59
N PHE A 175 11.00 11.22 -53.96
CA PHE A 175 12.20 10.76 -54.67
C PHE A 175 11.89 9.70 -55.73
N ALA A 176 11.00 8.74 -55.42
CA ALA A 176 10.58 7.73 -56.37
C ALA A 176 9.87 8.35 -57.59
N SER A 177 8.96 9.30 -57.36
CA SER A 177 8.25 10.03 -58.40
C SER A 177 9.20 10.91 -59.24
N GLN A 178 10.22 11.51 -58.62
CA GLN A 178 11.21 12.33 -59.32
C GLN A 178 12.04 11.44 -60.26
N ARG A 179 12.50 10.29 -59.75
CA ARG A 179 13.27 9.31 -60.53
C ARG A 179 12.47 8.78 -61.72
N ALA A 180 11.19 8.46 -61.53
CA ALA A 180 10.32 7.97 -62.61
C ALA A 180 10.15 9.01 -63.75
N ARG A 181 10.07 10.30 -63.41
CA ARG A 181 9.95 11.40 -64.39
C ARG A 181 11.24 11.72 -65.12
N ILE A 182 12.39 11.53 -64.48
CA ILE A 182 13.71 11.67 -65.10
C ILE A 182 13.98 10.54 -66.10
N SER A 183 13.49 9.32 -65.83
CA SER A 183 13.71 8.14 -66.68
C SER A 183 12.78 8.02 -67.90
N GLY A 184 11.86 8.97 -68.11
CA GLY A 184 10.92 8.93 -69.25
C GLY A 184 11.48 9.53 -70.55
N ASP A 185 10.88 9.17 -71.70
CA ASP A 185 11.31 9.60 -73.04
C ASP A 185 11.31 11.13 -73.28
N ARG A 186 10.61 11.91 -72.44
CA ARG A 186 10.62 13.39 -72.44
C ARG A 186 10.54 13.94 -71.01
N PRO A 187 11.66 14.33 -70.40
CA PRO A 187 11.67 14.92 -69.06
C PRO A 187 10.97 16.29 -69.05
N ASP A 188 9.94 16.46 -68.23
CA ASP A 188 9.31 17.77 -67.97
C ASP A 188 10.13 18.53 -66.92
N VAL A 189 10.97 19.46 -67.38
CA VAL A 189 11.86 20.27 -66.54
C VAL A 189 11.08 21.06 -65.47
N ALA A 190 9.91 21.60 -65.83
CA ALA A 190 9.09 22.38 -64.88
C ALA A 190 8.44 21.49 -63.81
N ALA A 191 8.14 20.23 -64.11
CA ALA A 191 7.72 19.26 -63.10
C ALA A 191 8.88 18.83 -62.20
N ILE A 192 10.08 18.63 -62.76
CA ILE A 192 11.28 18.29 -61.99
C ILE A 192 11.65 19.41 -61.02
N ASP A 193 11.63 20.67 -61.45
CA ASP A 193 11.92 21.82 -60.58
C ASP A 193 10.92 21.96 -59.42
N ARG A 194 9.62 21.78 -59.70
CA ARG A 194 8.58 21.77 -58.66
C ARG A 194 8.81 20.65 -57.64
N MET A 195 9.22 19.47 -58.09
CA MET A 195 9.52 18.36 -57.18
C MET A 195 10.78 18.61 -56.35
N THR A 196 11.82 19.20 -56.94
CA THR A 196 13.03 19.59 -56.21
C THR A 196 12.69 20.62 -55.11
N GLN A 197 11.81 21.58 -55.39
CA GLN A 197 11.33 22.54 -54.39
C GLN A 197 10.53 21.86 -53.27
N LEU A 198 9.67 20.88 -53.60
CA LEU A 198 8.94 20.10 -52.60
C LEU A 198 9.88 19.28 -51.72
N ILE A 199 10.88 18.62 -52.31
CA ILE A 199 11.90 17.86 -51.55
C ILE A 199 12.65 18.79 -50.59
N ALA A 200 13.07 19.98 -51.05
CA ALA A 200 13.72 20.96 -50.19
C ALA A 200 12.81 21.44 -49.03
N ALA A 201 11.51 21.61 -49.28
CA ALA A 201 10.54 21.95 -48.23
C ALA A 201 10.39 20.82 -47.19
N HIS A 202 10.35 19.57 -47.62
CA HIS A 202 10.32 18.40 -46.73
C HIS A 202 11.62 18.24 -45.94
N GLU A 203 12.79 18.52 -46.55
CA GLU A 203 14.06 18.54 -45.81
C GLU A 203 14.08 19.62 -44.73
N GLN A 204 13.54 20.81 -45.01
CA GLN A 204 13.40 21.87 -44.01
C GLN A 204 12.44 21.47 -42.88
N SER A 205 11.31 20.84 -43.22
CA SER A 205 10.36 20.28 -42.26
C SER A 205 11.02 19.23 -41.35
N LYS A 206 11.79 18.29 -41.91
CA LYS A 206 12.58 17.32 -41.15
C LYS A 206 13.58 17.98 -40.19
N ARG A 207 14.30 19.02 -40.63
CA ARG A 207 15.19 19.77 -39.74
C ARG A 207 14.43 20.37 -38.55
N GLY A 208 13.25 20.94 -38.80
CA GLY A 208 12.38 21.45 -37.73
C GLY A 208 11.90 20.35 -36.76
N LEU A 209 11.61 19.15 -37.26
CA LEU A 209 11.27 17.99 -36.40
C LEU A 209 12.46 17.53 -35.55
N VAL A 210 13.68 17.50 -36.12
CA VAL A 210 14.90 17.16 -35.37
C VAL A 210 15.17 18.18 -34.26
N GLU A 211 15.03 19.48 -34.56
CA GLU A 211 15.19 20.54 -33.55
C GLU A 211 14.17 20.38 -32.42
N ARG A 212 12.90 20.14 -32.77
CA ARG A 212 11.84 19.91 -31.78
C ARG A 212 12.08 18.63 -30.97
N SER A 213 12.63 17.58 -31.56
CA SER A 213 13.03 16.35 -30.85
C SER A 213 14.11 16.64 -29.81
N ASN A 214 15.13 17.43 -30.18
CA ASN A 214 16.18 17.85 -29.26
C ASN A 214 15.62 18.67 -28.09
N GLN A 215 14.69 19.60 -28.36
CA GLN A 215 14.02 20.40 -27.33
C GLN A 215 13.22 19.53 -26.36
N ILE A 216 12.43 18.58 -26.88
CA ILE A 216 11.64 17.65 -26.05
C ILE A 216 12.57 16.77 -25.20
N ARG A 217 13.67 16.27 -25.75
CA ARG A 217 14.65 15.47 -25.02
C ARG A 217 15.27 16.24 -23.85
N ILE A 218 15.67 17.50 -24.08
CA ILE A 218 16.20 18.36 -23.01
C ILE A 218 15.12 18.60 -21.94
N ALA A 219 13.90 18.97 -22.35
CA ALA A 219 12.79 19.20 -21.43
C ALA A 219 12.45 17.95 -20.62
N TYR A 220 12.52 16.75 -21.22
CA TYR A 220 12.31 15.48 -20.53
C TYR A 220 13.36 15.25 -19.45
N SER A 221 14.65 15.38 -19.79
CA SER A 221 15.73 15.21 -18.81
C SER A 221 15.66 16.23 -17.68
N GLU A 222 15.29 17.49 -17.98
CA GLU A 222 15.09 18.52 -16.95
C GLU A 222 13.95 18.16 -15.99
N ARG A 223 12.84 17.64 -16.52
CA ARG A 223 11.71 17.18 -15.70
C ARG A 223 12.04 15.93 -14.90
N GLU A 224 12.81 15.01 -15.45
CA GLU A 224 13.26 13.83 -14.73
C GLU A 224 14.15 14.20 -13.53
N ILE A 225 15.05 15.18 -13.69
CA ILE A 225 15.83 15.73 -12.57
C ILE A 225 14.92 16.36 -11.51
N GLN A 226 13.92 17.15 -11.91
CA GLN A 226 12.97 17.75 -10.96
C GLN A 226 12.18 16.69 -10.21
N ALA A 227 11.76 15.64 -10.90
CA ALA A 227 11.03 14.52 -10.30
C ALA A 227 11.88 13.79 -9.25
N PHE A 228 13.15 13.49 -9.54
CA PHE A 228 14.05 12.88 -8.56
C PHE A 228 14.33 13.80 -7.38
N LYS A 229 14.53 15.10 -7.61
CA LYS A 229 14.69 16.07 -6.52
C LYS A 229 13.45 16.14 -5.64
N ALA A 230 12.25 16.17 -6.22
CA ALA A 230 11.01 16.15 -5.46
C ALA A 230 10.90 14.90 -4.56
N VAL A 231 11.31 13.72 -5.03
CA VAL A 231 11.35 12.49 -4.21
C VAL A 231 12.36 12.59 -3.06
N LEU A 232 13.54 13.17 -3.32
CA LEU A 232 14.58 13.37 -2.31
C LEU A 232 14.14 14.41 -1.26
N ASP A 233 13.57 15.53 -1.70
CA ASP A 233 13.13 16.67 -0.90
C ASP A 233 11.87 16.38 -0.10
N ALA A 234 11.01 15.46 -0.59
CA ALA A 234 9.81 15.04 0.13
C ALA A 234 10.14 14.41 1.50
N GLY A 235 11.41 14.15 1.80
CA GLY A 235 11.89 13.84 3.14
C GLY A 235 12.00 12.35 3.41
N ASP A 236 12.57 12.04 4.57
CA ASP A 236 12.75 10.65 5.01
C ASP A 236 11.49 10.16 5.75
N THR A 237 10.97 9.01 5.32
CA THR A 237 9.85 8.33 5.97
C THR A 237 10.31 7.18 6.87
N VAL A 238 11.61 6.84 6.89
CA VAL A 238 12.15 5.66 7.59
C VAL A 238 11.73 5.65 9.06
N ASP A 239 11.92 6.76 9.79
CA ASP A 239 11.56 6.79 11.21
C ASP A 239 10.06 6.65 11.45
N MET A 240 9.23 7.24 10.58
CA MET A 240 7.77 7.13 10.69
C MET A 240 7.29 5.70 10.40
N GLU A 241 7.88 5.06 9.39
CA GLU A 241 7.55 3.68 9.00
C GLU A 241 8.02 2.67 10.05
N VAL A 242 9.24 2.82 10.58
CA VAL A 242 9.74 1.99 11.68
C VAL A 242 8.86 2.11 12.92
N GLU A 243 8.48 3.33 13.29
CA GLU A 243 7.61 3.57 14.44
C GLU A 243 6.20 2.99 14.23
N LEU A 244 5.67 3.12 13.01
CA LEU A 244 4.40 2.49 12.65
C LEU A 244 4.47 0.97 12.76
N LEU A 245 5.49 0.35 12.18
CA LEU A 245 5.69 -1.11 12.24
C LEU A 245 5.84 -1.61 13.68
N ARG A 246 6.56 -0.86 14.53
CA ARG A 246 6.66 -1.14 15.97
C ARG A 246 5.29 -1.17 16.62
N CYS A 247 4.47 -0.15 16.39
CA CYS A 247 3.12 -0.06 16.94
C CYS A 247 2.21 -1.19 16.43
N LEU A 248 2.18 -1.42 15.11
CA LEU A 248 1.36 -2.46 14.48
C LEU A 248 1.73 -3.87 15.00
N ARG A 249 3.02 -4.17 15.19
CA ARG A 249 3.46 -5.49 15.71
C ARG A 249 3.16 -5.66 17.18
N LYS A 250 3.30 -4.60 17.98
CA LYS A 250 2.95 -4.60 19.41
C LYS A 250 1.48 -4.96 19.63
N GLU A 251 0.57 -4.44 18.80
CA GLU A 251 -0.88 -4.71 18.85
C GLU A 251 -1.24 -6.20 18.72
N ILE A 252 -0.44 -6.95 17.95
CA ILE A 252 -0.66 -8.39 17.72
C ILE A 252 0.28 -9.28 18.55
N GLY A 253 1.04 -8.69 19.48
CA GLY A 253 1.94 -9.40 20.38
C GLY A 253 3.16 -10.00 19.67
N LEU A 254 3.61 -9.39 18.57
CA LEU A 254 4.84 -9.80 17.87
C LEU A 254 6.03 -8.97 18.34
N ASP A 255 7.14 -9.65 18.61
CA ASP A 255 8.41 -9.00 18.90
C ASP A 255 8.89 -8.16 17.72
N PHE A 256 9.57 -7.05 18.01
CA PHE A 256 10.12 -6.16 17.00
C PHE A 256 11.46 -5.59 17.46
N ASP A 257 12.52 -5.92 16.71
CA ASP A 257 13.82 -5.28 16.88
C ASP A 257 13.83 -3.93 16.18
N LEU A 258 13.59 -2.88 16.96
CA LEU A 258 13.56 -1.51 16.47
C LEU A 258 14.93 -1.06 15.94
N ALA A 259 16.02 -1.40 16.63
CA ALA A 259 17.34 -0.91 16.30
C ALA A 259 17.84 -1.53 14.99
N GLU A 260 17.68 -2.85 14.86
CA GLU A 260 18.06 -3.57 13.65
C GLU A 260 17.20 -3.14 12.45
N THR A 261 15.88 -3.04 12.63
CA THR A 261 14.97 -2.67 11.53
C THR A 261 15.27 -1.25 11.03
N ARG A 262 15.46 -0.28 11.95
CA ARG A 262 15.88 1.08 11.59
C ARG A 262 17.18 1.09 10.82
N ALA A 263 18.21 0.36 11.29
CA ALA A 263 19.51 0.30 10.61
C ALA A 263 19.39 -0.24 9.18
N ARG A 264 18.59 -1.30 8.97
CA ARG A 264 18.35 -1.89 7.64
C ARG A 264 17.64 -0.92 6.70
N MET A 265 16.60 -0.23 7.19
CA MET A 265 15.83 0.72 6.39
C MET A 265 16.65 1.98 6.05
N ALA A 266 17.43 2.50 7.01
CA ALA A 266 18.35 3.62 6.78
C ALA A 266 19.40 3.27 5.71
N ALA A 267 20.03 2.10 5.80
CA ALA A 267 20.97 1.63 4.78
C ALA A 267 20.31 1.45 3.40
N GLY A 268 19.04 1.02 3.37
CA GLY A 268 18.23 0.98 2.15
C GLY A 268 18.00 2.37 1.55
N ARG A 269 17.65 3.35 2.39
CA ARG A 269 17.46 4.74 1.99
C ARG A 269 18.75 5.36 1.46
N GLU A 270 19.88 5.13 2.10
CA GLU A 270 21.19 5.61 1.63
C GLU A 270 21.51 5.10 0.21
N ARG A 271 21.28 3.81 -0.06
CA ARG A 271 21.46 3.25 -1.40
C ARG A 271 20.54 3.90 -2.43
N MET A 272 19.29 4.16 -2.06
CA MET A 272 18.32 4.83 -2.93
C MET A 272 18.75 6.26 -3.25
N VAL A 273 19.14 7.03 -2.23
CA VAL A 273 19.64 8.40 -2.38
C VAL A 273 20.87 8.41 -3.29
N ALA A 274 21.86 7.56 -3.04
CA ALA A 274 23.06 7.47 -3.88
C ALA A 274 22.73 7.17 -5.35
N THR A 275 21.78 6.26 -5.59
CA THR A 275 21.33 5.92 -6.95
C THR A 275 20.65 7.11 -7.62
N PHE A 276 19.75 7.82 -6.92
CA PHE A 276 19.09 9.00 -7.47
C PHE A 276 20.05 10.16 -7.72
N THR A 277 21.00 10.40 -6.83
CA THR A 277 22.04 11.42 -7.04
C THR A 277 22.85 11.13 -8.29
N ALA A 278 23.32 9.88 -8.47
CA ALA A 278 24.07 9.49 -9.67
C ALA A 278 23.24 9.67 -10.96
N ARG A 279 21.94 9.35 -10.93
CA ARG A 279 21.04 9.57 -12.06
C ARG A 279 20.83 11.04 -12.38
N VAL A 280 20.72 11.89 -11.36
CA VAL A 280 20.61 13.35 -11.55
C VAL A 280 21.89 13.90 -12.17
N GLU A 281 23.07 13.45 -11.73
CA GLU A 281 24.35 13.85 -12.31
C GLU A 281 24.48 13.42 -13.78
N GLU A 282 24.13 12.16 -14.09
CA GLU A 282 24.10 11.61 -15.46
C GLU A 282 23.19 12.45 -16.38
N ALA A 283 21.96 12.71 -15.94
CA ALA A 283 20.99 13.53 -16.69
C ALA A 283 21.48 14.97 -16.88
N THR A 284 22.10 15.56 -15.85
CA THR A 284 22.64 16.94 -15.92
C THR A 284 23.77 17.02 -16.93
N ALA A 285 24.69 16.05 -16.93
CA ALA A 285 25.77 15.97 -17.91
C ALA A 285 25.22 15.77 -19.34
N GLY A 286 24.20 14.92 -19.51
CA GLY A 286 23.52 14.71 -20.78
C GLY A 286 22.88 15.98 -21.35
N ILE A 287 22.22 16.78 -20.51
CA ILE A 287 21.65 18.08 -20.91
C ILE A 287 22.75 19.05 -21.34
N ALA A 288 23.84 19.14 -20.59
CA ALA A 288 24.96 20.03 -20.91
C ALA A 288 25.57 19.68 -22.28
N ALA A 289 25.79 18.39 -22.56
CA ALA A 289 26.26 17.92 -23.85
C ALA A 289 25.26 18.24 -24.98
N ALA A 290 23.97 17.97 -24.78
CA ALA A 290 22.94 18.23 -25.79
C ALA A 290 22.80 19.72 -26.15
N ARG A 291 23.03 20.62 -25.19
CA ARG A 291 23.02 22.07 -25.41
C ARG A 291 24.25 22.55 -26.19
N GLN A 292 25.42 21.95 -25.97
CA GLN A 292 26.62 22.26 -26.75
C GLN A 292 26.47 21.85 -28.21
N THR A 293 25.90 20.67 -28.48
CA THR A 293 25.64 20.19 -29.85
C THR A 293 24.59 21.04 -30.57
N SER A 294 23.62 21.62 -29.85
CA SER A 294 22.61 22.50 -30.44
C SER A 294 23.11 23.92 -30.73
N ALA A 295 24.27 24.32 -30.20
CA ALA A 295 24.83 25.67 -30.32
C ALA A 295 25.93 25.80 -31.39
N GLY A 296 26.43 24.68 -31.92
CA GLY A 296 27.42 24.62 -33.01
C GLY A 296 26.79 24.24 -34.33
#